data_AF-A0A363NPF6-F1
#
_entry.id   AF-A0A363NPF6-F1
#
_cell.length_a   1.000
_cell.length_b   1.000
_cell.length_c   1.000
_cell.angle_alpha   90.00
_cell.angle_beta   90.00
_cell.angle_gamma   90.00
#
_symmetry.space_group_name_H-M   'P 1'
#
loop_
_entity.id
_entity.type
_entity.pdbx_description
1 polymer ?
#
loop_
_entity_poly.entity_id
_entity_poly.type
_entity_poly.pdbx_seq_one_letter_code
_entity_poly.pdbx_strand_id
1 'polypeptide(L)'
;MKWFKYLLLIFTLSCSMVSISRAQCAMCTLNAENATKEGNMQGKGLNDGILFLLVIPYLAAAGLGYLWYKKYRKKNPPTKKFINEIK
;
A
#
# COMPACT_ATOMS: atom_id res chain seq x y z
N MET A 1 -17.30 2.88 20.14
CA MET A 1 -17.64 1.54 19.59
C MET A 1 -18.45 1.59 18.30
N LYS A 2 -19.52 2.38 18.19
CA LYS A 2 -20.35 2.44 16.97
C LYS A 2 -19.59 2.99 15.76
N TRP A 3 -18.75 4.01 15.95
CA TRP A 3 -17.92 4.58 14.88
C TRP A 3 -16.93 3.58 14.28
N PHE A 4 -16.35 2.71 15.11
CA PHE A 4 -15.47 1.64 14.63
C PHE A 4 -16.21 0.63 13.74
N LYS A 5 -17.48 0.32 14.05
CA LYS A 5 -18.32 -0.54 13.22
C LYS A 5 -18.63 0.10 11.86
N TYR A 6 -18.92 1.41 11.83
CA TYR A 6 -19.12 2.14 10.58
C TYR A 6 -17.85 2.22 9.74
N LEU A 7 -16.69 2.47 10.37
CA LEU A 7 -15.39 2.45 9.69
C LEU A 7 -15.07 1.08 9.09
N LEU A 8 -15.33 0.00 9.84
CA LEU A 8 -15.12 -1.36 9.38
C LEU A 8 -16.04 -1.69 8.19
N LEU A 9 -17.32 -1.29 8.26
CA LEU A 9 -18.31 -1.50 7.22
C LEU A 9 -17.93 -0.78 5.91
N ILE A 10 -17.53 0.49 6.02
CA ILE A 10 -17.07 1.30 4.88
C ILE A 10 -15.84 0.65 4.25
N PHE A 11 -14.86 0.23 5.06
CA PHE A 11 -13.65 -0.44 4.56
C PHE A 11 -13.98 -1.74 3.81
N THR A 12 -14.87 -2.58 4.35
CA THR A 12 -15.31 -3.80 3.67
C THR A 12 -16.05 -3.53 2.36
N LEU A 13 -16.91 -2.52 2.33
CA LEU A 13 -17.69 -2.18 1.13
C LEU A 13 -16.79 -1.60 0.02
N SER A 14 -15.80 -0.78 0.39
CA SER A 14 -14.79 -0.26 -0.55
C SER A 14 -13.90 -1.35 -1.13
N CYS A 15 -13.54 -2.37 -0.33
CA CYS A 15 -12.70 -3.47 -0.79
C CYS A 15 -13.43 -4.39 -1.79
N SER A 16 -14.76 -4.51 -1.68
CA SER A 16 -15.61 -5.27 -2.61
C SER A 16 -15.72 -4.64 -4.00
N MET A 17 -15.31 -3.39 -4.17
CA MET A 17 -15.31 -2.65 -5.44
C MET A 17 -13.96 -2.72 -6.18
N VAL A 18 -13.01 -3.52 -5.67
CA VAL A 18 -11.75 -3.80 -6.38
C VAL A 18 -12.07 -4.71 -7.56
N SER A 19 -12.43 -4.09 -8.68
CA SER A 19 -12.31 -4.70 -9.99
C SER A 19 -10.82 -4.93 -10.25
N ILE A 20 -10.48 -6.10 -10.79
CA ILE A 20 -9.13 -6.37 -11.32
C ILE A 20 -8.94 -5.42 -12.48
N SER A 21 -8.42 -4.22 -12.21
CA SER A 21 -8.00 -3.32 -13.26
C SER A 21 -6.78 -3.95 -13.92
N ARG A 22 -7.00 -4.58 -15.08
CA ARG A 22 -5.92 -4.78 -16.05
C ARG A 22 -5.34 -3.40 -16.28
N ALA A 23 -4.07 -3.20 -15.92
CA ALA A 23 -3.47 -1.89 -15.79
C ALA A 23 -3.85 -0.96 -16.95
N GLN A 24 -4.47 0.16 -16.59
CA GLN A 24 -4.58 1.29 -17.50
C GLN A 24 -3.22 1.98 -17.43
N CYS A 25 -2.42 2.01 -18.47
CA CYS A 25 -2.75 2.69 -19.71
C CYS A 25 -2.95 1.73 -20.90
N ALA A 26 -4.17 1.72 -21.46
CA ALA A 26 -4.48 1.02 -22.70
C ALA A 26 -3.54 1.44 -23.85
N MET A 27 -3.04 2.68 -23.82
CA MET A 27 -2.10 3.22 -24.83
C MET A 27 -0.70 2.55 -24.75
N CYS A 28 -0.15 2.37 -23.55
CA CYS A 28 1.17 1.75 -23.37
C CYS A 28 1.14 0.25 -23.71
N THR A 29 0.06 -0.45 -23.35
CA THR A 29 -0.12 -1.87 -23.67
C THR A 29 -0.37 -2.06 -25.17
N LEU A 30 -1.20 -1.24 -25.81
CA LEU A 30 -1.45 -1.33 -27.26
C LEU A 30 -0.17 -1.06 -28.08
N ASN A 31 0.62 -0.07 -27.71
CA ASN A 31 1.88 0.22 -28.41
C ASN A 31 2.92 -0.89 -28.18
N ALA A 32 3.00 -1.43 -26.95
CA ALA A 32 3.87 -2.56 -26.63
C ALA A 32 3.48 -3.84 -27.37
N GLU A 33 2.17 -4.13 -27.46
CA GLU A 33 1.64 -5.28 -28.21
C GLU A 33 1.83 -5.12 -29.72
N ASN A 34 1.60 -3.93 -30.28
CA ASN A 34 1.82 -3.66 -31.70
C ASN A 34 3.32 -3.74 -32.07
N ALA A 35 4.22 -3.21 -31.24
CA ALA A 35 5.66 -3.37 -31.42
C ALA A 35 6.08 -4.86 -31.37
N THR A 36 5.48 -5.65 -30.48
CA THR A 36 5.76 -7.09 -30.37
C THR A 36 5.28 -7.88 -31.59
N LYS A 37 4.15 -7.49 -32.22
CA LYS A 37 3.67 -8.08 -33.47
C LYS A 37 4.59 -7.82 -34.66
N GLU A 38 5.32 -6.71 -34.65
CA GLU A 38 6.35 -6.38 -35.64
C GLU A 38 7.73 -7.00 -35.31
N GLY A 39 7.81 -7.88 -34.29
CA GLY A 39 9.02 -8.59 -33.89
C GLY A 39 9.84 -7.93 -32.78
N ASN A 40 9.40 -6.78 -32.25
CA ASN A 40 10.11 -6.08 -31.18
C ASN A 40 9.67 -6.55 -29.79
N MET A 41 10.52 -7.32 -29.12
CA MET A 41 10.23 -7.92 -27.80
C MET A 41 10.30 -6.95 -26.61
N GLN A 42 10.64 -5.67 -26.80
CA GLN A 42 10.77 -4.69 -25.71
C GLN A 42 9.44 -4.34 -25.02
N GLY A 43 8.30 -4.61 -25.66
CA GLY A 43 6.98 -4.37 -25.08
C GLY A 43 6.53 -5.43 -24.06
N LYS A 44 7.17 -6.60 -24.02
CA LYS A 44 6.79 -7.69 -23.12
C LYS A 44 7.16 -7.34 -21.66
N GLY A 45 6.18 -7.36 -20.76
CA GLY A 45 6.41 -7.19 -19.32
C GLY A 45 6.41 -5.74 -18.79
N LEU A 46 6.02 -4.76 -19.62
CA LEU A 46 5.94 -3.35 -19.20
C LEU A 46 5.01 -3.13 -17.99
N ASN A 47 3.87 -3.84 -17.94
CA ASN A 47 2.94 -3.76 -16.82
C ASN A 47 3.56 -4.27 -15.51
N ASP A 48 4.36 -5.34 -15.57
CA ASP A 48 5.06 -5.88 -14.40
C ASP A 48 6.09 -4.87 -13.89
N GLY A 49 6.75 -4.13 -14.79
CA GLY A 49 7.65 -3.03 -14.43
C GLY A 49 6.94 -1.86 -13.72
N ILE A 50 5.76 -1.47 -14.20
CA ILE A 50 4.96 -0.40 -13.56
C ILE A 50 4.53 -0.82 -12.15
N LEU A 51 4.04 -2.05 -11.99
CA LEU A 51 3.67 -2.59 -10.67
C LEU A 51 4.88 -2.66 -9.74
N PHE A 52 6.04 -3.09 -10.25
CA PHE A 52 7.28 -3.13 -9.47
C PHE A 52 7.68 -1.73 -8.96
N LEU A 53 7.64 -0.72 -9.82
CA LEU A 53 7.97 0.67 -9.44
C LEU A 53 6.96 1.27 -8.47
N LEU A 54 5.67 0.95 -8.62
CA LEU A 54 4.61 1.41 -7.72
C LEU A 54 4.74 0.82 -6.31
N VAL A 55 5.22 -0.42 -6.16
CA VAL A 55 5.35 -1.07 -4.85
C VAL A 55 6.42 -0.41 -3.97
N ILE A 56 7.49 0.11 -4.57
CA ILE A 56 8.64 0.71 -3.87
C ILE A 56 8.24 1.83 -2.87
N PRO A 57 7.51 2.89 -3.27
CA PRO A 57 7.14 3.96 -2.34
C PRO A 57 6.27 3.49 -1.17
N TYR A 58 5.40 2.49 -1.37
CA TYR A 58 4.58 1.95 -0.29
C TYR A 58 5.41 1.13 0.71
N LEU A 59 6.35 0.32 0.23
CA LEU A 59 7.27 -0.41 1.11
C LEU A 59 8.16 0.55 1.90
N ALA A 60 8.66 1.61 1.25
CA ALA A 60 9.45 2.64 1.92
C ALA A 60 8.63 3.35 3.02
N ALA A 61 7.41 3.76 2.72
CA ALA A 61 6.51 4.39 3.69
C ALA A 61 6.17 3.46 4.87
N ALA A 62 5.87 2.19 4.58
CA ALA A 62 5.60 1.18 5.61
C ALA A 62 6.82 0.94 6.52
N GLY A 63 8.02 0.84 5.93
CA GLY A 63 9.27 0.69 6.68
C GLY A 63 9.57 1.88 7.58
N LEU A 64 9.48 3.10 7.04
CA LEU A 64 9.68 4.34 7.81
C LEU A 64 8.63 4.47 8.92
N GLY A 65 7.36 4.19 8.62
CA GLY A 65 6.28 4.19 9.59
C GLY A 65 6.49 3.19 10.73
N TYR A 66 6.94 1.97 10.42
CA TYR A 66 7.25 0.95 11.41
C TYR A 66 8.43 1.35 12.31
N LEU A 67 9.52 1.86 11.72
CA LEU A 67 10.68 2.32 12.48
C LEU A 67 10.32 3.50 13.40
N TRP A 68 9.54 4.46 12.89
CA TRP A 68 9.03 5.58 13.67
C TRP A 68 8.16 5.07 14.84
N TYR A 69 7.20 4.18 14.57
CA TYR A 69 6.35 3.59 15.59
C TYR A 69 7.17 2.88 16.68
N LYS A 70 8.13 2.04 16.29
CA LYS A 70 8.99 1.32 17.24
C LYS A 70 9.84 2.26 18.10
N LYS A 71 10.33 3.36 17.51
CA LYS A 71 11.18 4.34 18.20
C LYS A 71 10.40 5.24 19.15
N TYR A 72 9.21 5.69 18.77
CA TYR A 72 8.45 6.71 19.50
C TYR A 72 7.34 6.15 20.40
N ARG A 73 7.05 4.84 20.36
CA ARG A 73 6.12 4.20 21.28
C ARG A 73 6.72 4.14 22.69
N LYS A 74 6.31 5.06 23.56
CA LYS A 74 6.70 5.09 24.99
C LYS A 74 6.31 3.76 25.66
N LYS A 75 7.30 3.02 26.16
CA LYS A 75 7.08 1.78 26.93
C LYS A 75 6.43 2.01 28.30
N ASN A 76 6.50 3.24 28.81
CA ASN A 76 5.87 3.66 30.06
C ASN A 76 4.84 4.76 29.77
N PRO A 77 3.53 4.47 29.76
CA PRO A 77 2.54 5.53 29.80
C PRO A 77 2.79 6.37 31.07
N PRO A 78 2.62 7.70 31.03
CA PRO A 78 2.87 8.59 32.18
C PRO A 78 2.13 8.11 33.44
N THR A 79 1.00 7.45 33.26
CA THR A 79 0.20 6.80 34.32
C THR A 79 0.96 5.72 35.08
N LYS A 80 1.80 4.89 34.43
CA LYS A 80 2.61 3.87 35.11
C LYS A 80 3.72 4.46 35.98
N LYS A 81 4.27 5.62 35.58
CA LYS A 81 5.29 6.31 36.37
C LYS A 81 4.69 6.88 37.66
N PHE A 82 3.53 7.51 37.57
CA PHE A 82 2.83 8.08 38.72
C PHE A 82 2.47 7.04 39.79
N ILE A 83 2.00 5.84 39.38
CA ILE A 83 1.63 4.77 40.33
C ILE A 83 2.86 4.19 41.06
N ASN A 84 4.03 4.11 40.40
CA ASN A 84 5.25 3.61 41.04
C ASN A 84 5.89 4.60 42.03
N GLU A 85 5.58 5.89 41.93
CA GLU A 85 6.09 6.92 42.86
C GLU A 85 5.21 7.07 44.10
N ILE A 86 3.94 6.62 44.03
CA ILE A 86 2.98 6.66 45.15
C ILE A 86 3.06 5.38 46.01
N LYS A 87 3.65 4.31 45.48
CA LYS A 87 3.85 3.03 46.17
C LYS A 87 5.24 2.97 46.79
#